data_AF-A0A9X2KBD2-F1
#
_entry.id   AF-A0A9X2KBD2-F1
#
_cell.length_a   1.000
_cell.length_b   1.000
_cell.length_c   1.000
_cell.angle_alpha   90.00
_cell.angle_beta   90.00
_cell.angle_gamma   90.00
#
_symmetry.space_group_name_H-M   'P 1'
#
loop_
_entity.id
_entity.type
_entity.pdbx_description
1 polymer ?
#
loop_
_entity_poly.entity_id
_entity_poly.type
_entity_poly.pdbx_seq_one_letter_code
_entity_poly.pdbx_strand_id
1 'polypeptide(L)'
;MTSTPPQTTARPSRRLAAPGTPLLRLGLLALVAIGIVGAALELAFERHWESPVQLIPWVALTLQVVALVLLLLRDAGPVLTVVRVLAAIVLLASLYGVFVHVSVNHGMGAMDPQWDAYSPLTQWWNALTKSVGMAPPLAPGMLAQSALLLLLASVTPKRRQA
;
A
#
# COMPACT_ATOMS: atom_id res chain seq x y z
N MET A 1 42.93 42.83 29.87
CA MET A 1 43.08 41.39 29.66
C MET A 1 41.78 40.72 30.06
N THR A 2 40.90 40.44 29.09
CA THR A 2 39.59 39.79 29.30
C THR A 2 39.60 38.47 28.55
N SER A 3 39.66 37.36 29.29
CA SER A 3 39.67 36.00 28.75
C SER A 3 38.25 35.53 28.43
N THR A 4 37.98 35.28 27.15
CA THR A 4 36.76 34.61 26.69
C THR A 4 36.85 33.11 27.01
N PRO A 5 35.86 32.50 27.68
CA PRO A 5 35.88 31.06 27.92
C PRO A 5 35.59 30.26 26.62
N PRO A 6 36.15 29.05 26.47
CA PRO A 6 36.00 28.25 25.26
C PRO A 6 34.56 27.71 25.14
N GLN A 7 33.97 27.88 23.95
CA GLN A 7 32.70 27.25 23.61
C GLN A 7 32.91 25.74 23.50
N THR A 8 32.31 25.00 24.43
CA THR A 8 32.22 23.54 24.39
C THR A 8 31.32 23.13 23.23
N THR A 9 31.93 22.71 22.12
CA THR A 9 31.20 22.13 20.98
C THR A 9 30.59 20.80 21.42
N ALA A 10 29.33 20.82 21.83
CA ALA A 10 28.56 19.62 22.10
C ALA A 10 28.46 18.81 20.79
N ARG A 11 29.13 17.66 20.75
CA ARG A 11 29.04 16.70 19.65
C ARG A 11 27.57 16.28 19.50
N PRO A 12 26.97 16.33 18.29
CA PRO A 12 25.59 15.89 18.11
C PRO A 12 25.49 14.41 18.48
N SER A 13 24.62 14.12 19.45
CA SER A 13 24.33 12.77 19.89
C SER A 13 23.76 11.98 18.71
N ARG A 14 24.58 11.05 18.19
CA ARG A 14 24.19 10.09 17.17
C ARG A 14 23.07 9.23 17.79
N ARG A 15 21.80 9.51 17.50
CA ARG A 15 20.69 8.61 17.87
C ARG A 15 20.99 7.25 17.23
N LEU A 16 21.49 6.31 18.03
CA LEU A 16 21.59 4.91 17.64
C LEU A 16 20.17 4.44 17.32
N ALA A 17 19.96 3.89 16.12
CA ALA A 17 18.68 3.33 15.74
C ALA A 17 18.25 2.29 16.78
N ALA A 18 17.00 2.38 17.26
CA ALA A 18 16.50 1.47 18.27
C ALA A 18 16.62 0.01 17.78
N PRO A 19 17.06 -0.93 18.64
CA PRO A 19 17.11 -2.35 18.31
C PRO A 19 15.68 -2.83 17.95
N GLY A 20 15.44 -3.06 16.66
CA GLY A 20 14.12 -3.45 16.12
C GLY A 20 13.79 -2.88 14.74
N THR A 21 14.41 -1.76 14.36
CA THR A 21 14.16 -1.10 13.06
C THR A 21 14.42 -1.98 11.82
N PRO A 22 15.46 -2.85 11.76
CA PRO A 22 15.69 -3.71 10.59
C PRO A 22 14.66 -4.83 10.47
N LEU A 23 14.24 -5.41 11.60
CA LEU A 23 13.23 -6.48 11.62
C LEU A 23 11.86 -5.92 11.22
N LEU A 24 11.52 -4.72 11.69
CA LEU A 24 10.33 -4.01 11.24
C LEU A 24 10.35 -3.79 9.72
N ARG A 25 11.44 -3.25 9.17
CA ARG A 25 11.55 -3.02 7.72
C ARG A 25 11.41 -4.33 6.94
N LEU A 26 12.03 -5.41 7.41
CA LEU A 26 11.88 -6.74 6.80
C LEU A 26 10.43 -7.23 6.85
N GLY A 27 9.76 -7.10 8.00
CA GLY A 27 8.35 -7.47 8.16
C GLY A 27 7.44 -6.68 7.22
N LEU A 28 7.65 -5.37 7.10
CA LEU A 28 6.91 -4.53 6.14
C LEU A 28 7.10 -5.02 4.71
N LEU A 29 8.35 -5.24 4.28
CA LEU A 29 8.65 -5.72 2.93
C LEU A 29 8.08 -7.12 2.65
N ALA A 30 8.08 -8.02 3.64
CA ALA A 30 7.46 -9.33 3.53
C ALA A 30 5.94 -9.20 3.33
N LEU A 31 5.27 -8.33 4.09
CA LEU A 31 3.84 -8.07 3.93
C LEU A 31 3.52 -7.43 2.56
N VAL A 32 4.39 -6.56 2.02
CA VAL A 32 4.25 -6.04 0.65
C VAL A 32 4.30 -7.20 -0.35
N ALA A 33 5.27 -8.10 -0.24
CA ALA A 33 5.40 -9.23 -1.15
C ALA A 33 4.19 -10.18 -1.07
N ILE A 34 3.70 -10.47 0.15
CA ILE A 34 2.50 -11.29 0.36
C ILE A 34 1.28 -10.63 -0.28
N GLY A 35 1.08 -9.33 -0.09
CA GLY A 35 -0.07 -8.63 -0.65
C GLY A 35 -0.02 -8.51 -2.19
N ILE A 36 1.18 -8.37 -2.78
CA ILE A 36 1.37 -8.47 -4.24
C ILE A 36 0.94 -9.85 -4.74
N VAL A 37 1.42 -10.94 -4.11
CA VAL A 37 1.08 -12.30 -4.51
C VAL A 37 -0.42 -12.56 -4.35
N GLY A 38 -1.01 -12.15 -3.22
CA GLY A 38 -2.45 -12.26 -2.99
C GLY A 38 -3.27 -11.52 -4.05
N ALA A 39 -2.89 -10.28 -4.39
CA ALA A 39 -3.58 -9.50 -5.43
C ALA A 39 -3.45 -10.16 -6.81
N ALA A 40 -2.27 -10.67 -7.15
CA ALA A 40 -2.05 -11.38 -8.42
C ALA A 40 -2.92 -12.63 -8.53
N LEU A 41 -3.05 -13.41 -7.44
CA LEU A 41 -3.88 -14.61 -7.40
C LEU A 41 -5.36 -14.27 -7.54
N GLU A 42 -5.87 -13.27 -6.82
CA GLU A 42 -7.26 -12.82 -6.96
C GLU A 42 -7.57 -12.35 -8.39
N LEU A 43 -6.70 -11.52 -8.99
CA LEU A 43 -6.88 -11.09 -10.38
C LEU A 43 -6.89 -12.29 -11.34
N ALA A 44 -6.07 -13.31 -11.06
CA ALA A 44 -6.02 -14.52 -11.87
C ALA A 44 -7.27 -15.39 -11.72
N PHE A 45 -7.76 -15.58 -10.50
CA PHE A 45 -8.97 -16.35 -10.22
C PHE A 45 -10.20 -15.71 -10.83
N GLU A 46 -10.25 -14.38 -10.86
CA GLU A 46 -11.32 -13.60 -11.47
C GLU A 46 -11.16 -13.42 -12.99
N ARG A 47 -10.14 -14.05 -13.59
CA ARG A 47 -9.77 -13.91 -15.01
C ARG A 47 -9.78 -12.46 -15.48
N HIS A 48 -9.15 -11.59 -14.70
CA HIS A 48 -9.31 -10.15 -14.84
C HIS A 48 -8.45 -9.58 -15.99
N TRP A 49 -8.66 -10.07 -17.22
CA TRP A 49 -7.93 -9.70 -18.44
C TRP A 49 -8.83 -9.68 -19.69
N GLU A 50 -10.15 -9.80 -19.54
CA GLU A 50 -11.10 -9.92 -20.66
C GLU A 50 -11.41 -8.57 -21.33
N SER A 51 -10.94 -7.45 -20.78
CA SER A 51 -11.06 -6.13 -21.41
C SER A 51 -9.90 -5.20 -21.06
N PRO A 52 -9.63 -4.15 -21.87
CA PRO A 52 -8.55 -3.21 -21.59
C PRO A 52 -8.65 -2.55 -20.21
N VAL A 53 -9.86 -2.27 -19.73
CA VAL A 53 -10.09 -1.69 -18.39
C VAL A 53 -9.66 -2.66 -17.29
N GLN A 54 -9.86 -3.97 -17.48
CA GLN A 54 -9.41 -4.99 -16.53
C GLN A 54 -7.87 -5.11 -16.47
N LEU A 55 -7.14 -4.55 -17.44
CA LEU A 55 -5.66 -4.53 -17.40
C LEU A 55 -5.08 -3.45 -16.48
N ILE A 56 -5.87 -2.45 -16.08
CA ILE A 56 -5.45 -1.39 -15.16
C ILE A 56 -4.85 -1.95 -13.85
N PRO A 57 -5.49 -2.88 -13.12
CA PRO A 57 -4.92 -3.45 -11.90
C PRO A 57 -3.64 -4.28 -12.16
N TRP A 58 -3.47 -4.91 -13.33
CA TRP A 58 -2.21 -5.58 -13.70
C TRP A 58 -1.06 -4.60 -13.88
N VAL A 59 -1.33 -3.43 -14.45
CA VAL A 59 -0.35 -2.34 -14.54
C VAL A 59 -0.01 -1.85 -13.13
N ALA A 60 -0.99 -1.61 -12.27
CA ALA A 60 -0.76 -1.19 -10.89
C ALA A 60 0.07 -2.23 -10.09
N LEU A 61 -0.24 -3.52 -10.22
CA LEU A 61 0.52 -4.63 -9.66
C LEU A 61 1.97 -4.62 -10.16
N THR A 62 2.19 -4.43 -11.45
CA THR A 62 3.53 -4.37 -12.05
C THR A 62 4.33 -3.18 -11.51
N LEU A 63 3.72 -2.00 -11.43
CA LEU A 63 4.36 -0.82 -10.82
C LEU A 63 4.74 -1.06 -9.36
N GLN A 64 3.87 -1.76 -8.61
CA GLN A 64 4.13 -2.12 -7.22
C GLN A 64 5.31 -3.09 -7.08
N VAL A 65 5.42 -4.08 -7.97
CA VAL A 65 6.58 -5.00 -8.05
C VAL A 65 7.86 -4.21 -8.37
N VAL A 66 7.82 -3.32 -9.37
CA VAL A 66 8.97 -2.48 -9.74
C VAL A 66 9.41 -1.63 -8.54
N ALA A 67 8.48 -0.99 -7.85
CA ALA A 67 8.77 -0.16 -6.68
C ALA A 67 9.40 -1.00 -5.53
N LEU A 68 8.89 -2.21 -5.28
CA LEU A 68 9.47 -3.14 -4.30
C LEU A 68 10.91 -3.52 -4.68
N VAL A 69 11.14 -3.94 -5.93
CA VAL A 69 12.46 -4.35 -6.41
C VAL A 69 13.45 -3.18 -6.33
N LEU A 70 13.07 -1.99 -6.77
CA LEU A 70 13.91 -0.79 -6.66
C LEU A 70 14.33 -0.52 -5.22
N LEU A 71 13.41 -0.63 -4.27
CA LEU A 71 13.70 -0.42 -2.84
C LEU A 71 14.63 -1.49 -2.26
N LEU A 72 14.52 -2.74 -2.74
CA LEU A 72 15.40 -3.84 -2.32
C LEU A 72 16.83 -3.67 -2.86
N LEU A 73 16.96 -3.18 -4.10
CA LEU A 73 18.24 -3.03 -4.78
C LEU A 73 19.02 -1.81 -4.30
N ARG A 74 18.37 -0.66 -4.06
CA ARG A 74 19.08 0.59 -3.79
C ARG A 74 18.33 1.55 -2.87
N ASP A 75 18.99 1.89 -1.76
CA ASP A 75 18.50 2.83 -0.74
C ASP A 75 19.19 4.21 -0.94
N ALA A 76 18.97 4.82 -2.12
CA ALA A 76 19.55 6.12 -2.49
C ALA A 76 18.46 7.16 -2.72
N GLY A 77 18.75 8.44 -2.42
CA GLY A 77 17.78 9.55 -2.46
C GLY A 77 16.88 9.57 -3.72
N PRO A 78 17.45 9.63 -4.94
CA PRO A 78 16.66 9.63 -6.18
C PRO A 78 15.80 8.38 -6.36
N VAL A 79 16.33 7.20 -6.03
CA VAL A 79 15.59 5.92 -6.14
C VAL A 79 14.43 5.88 -5.15
N LEU A 80 14.64 6.35 -3.92
CA LEU A 80 13.60 6.44 -2.90
C LEU A 80 12.46 7.36 -3.32
N THR A 81 12.76 8.48 -3.97
CA THR A 81 11.73 9.36 -4.54
C THR A 81 10.91 8.61 -5.58
N VAL A 82 11.54 7.90 -6.52
CA VAL A 82 10.83 7.11 -7.53
C VAL A 82 9.95 6.03 -6.89
N VAL A 83 10.50 5.26 -5.93
CA VAL A 83 9.74 4.24 -5.19
C VAL A 83 8.49 4.83 -4.53
N ARG A 84 8.64 5.99 -3.87
CA ARG A 84 7.51 6.65 -3.18
C ARG A 84 6.47 7.18 -4.15
N VAL A 85 6.88 7.75 -5.28
CA VAL A 85 5.96 8.21 -6.33
C VAL A 85 5.18 7.03 -6.90
N LEU A 86 5.87 5.94 -7.28
CA LEU A 86 5.21 4.73 -7.79
C LEU A 86 4.23 4.15 -6.77
N ALA A 87 4.66 4.00 -5.51
CA ALA A 87 3.80 3.48 -4.45
C ALA A 87 2.60 4.40 -4.17
N ALA A 88 2.77 5.73 -4.21
CA ALA A 88 1.67 6.66 -4.05
C ALA A 88 0.65 6.57 -5.21
N ILE A 89 1.13 6.44 -6.45
CA ILE A 89 0.26 6.22 -7.62
C ILE A 89 -0.54 4.93 -7.46
N VAL A 90 0.12 3.82 -7.11
CA VAL A 90 -0.55 2.53 -6.88
C VAL A 90 -1.55 2.63 -5.73
N LEU A 91 -1.20 3.27 -4.63
CA LEU A 91 -2.08 3.46 -3.49
C LEU A 91 -3.37 4.19 -3.90
N LEU A 92 -3.26 5.33 -4.58
CA LEU A 92 -4.42 6.11 -5.00
C LEU A 92 -5.27 5.36 -6.03
N ALA A 93 -4.65 4.74 -7.02
CA ALA A 93 -5.35 3.93 -8.02
C ALA A 93 -6.08 2.75 -7.38
N SER A 94 -5.47 2.09 -6.41
CA SER A 94 -6.04 0.92 -5.72
C SER A 94 -7.17 1.31 -4.76
N LEU A 95 -7.04 2.43 -4.05
CA LEU A 95 -8.14 2.99 -3.24
C LEU A 95 -9.35 3.35 -4.12
N TYR A 96 -9.10 3.95 -5.28
CA TYR A 96 -10.15 4.19 -6.26
C TYR A 96 -10.77 2.88 -6.77
N GLY A 97 -9.96 1.86 -7.04
CA GLY A 97 -10.43 0.52 -7.40
C GLY A 97 -11.35 -0.10 -6.35
N VAL A 98 -10.98 -0.02 -5.05
CA VAL A 98 -11.86 -0.44 -3.95
C VAL A 98 -13.19 0.31 -4.02
N PHE A 99 -13.14 1.65 -4.10
CA PHE A 99 -14.34 2.47 -4.17
C PHE A 99 -15.24 2.08 -5.35
N VAL A 100 -14.70 1.87 -6.54
CA VAL A 100 -15.46 1.48 -7.73
C VAL A 100 -16.13 0.12 -7.54
N HIS A 101 -15.39 -0.90 -7.09
CA HIS A 101 -15.94 -2.24 -6.88
C HIS A 101 -17.05 -2.24 -5.83
N VAL A 102 -16.83 -1.56 -4.70
CA VAL A 102 -17.85 -1.42 -3.64
C VAL A 102 -19.05 -0.62 -4.14
N SER A 103 -18.86 0.44 -4.91
CA SER A 103 -19.97 1.25 -5.44
C SER A 103 -20.83 0.46 -6.44
N VAL A 104 -20.20 -0.35 -7.29
CA VAL A 104 -20.92 -1.27 -8.19
C VAL A 104 -21.73 -2.27 -7.39
N ASN A 105 -21.14 -2.88 -6.37
CA ASN A 105 -21.85 -3.80 -5.48
C ASN A 105 -23.02 -3.14 -4.75
N HIS A 106 -22.83 -1.91 -4.26
CA HIS A 106 -23.89 -1.13 -3.61
C HIS A 106 -25.05 -0.85 -4.57
N GLY A 107 -24.76 -0.56 -5.85
CA GLY A 107 -25.78 -0.40 -6.88
C GLY A 107 -26.61 -1.67 -7.12
N MET A 108 -26.00 -2.84 -6.94
CA MET A 108 -26.71 -4.13 -7.00
C MET A 108 -27.67 -4.34 -5.82
N GLY A 109 -27.57 -3.51 -4.78
CA GLY A 109 -28.53 -3.40 -3.68
C GLY A 109 -29.99 -3.35 -4.12
N ALA A 110 -30.27 -2.70 -5.25
CA ALA A 110 -31.62 -2.60 -5.80
C ALA A 110 -32.29 -3.95 -6.14
N MET A 111 -31.52 -5.04 -6.18
CA MET A 111 -32.04 -6.40 -6.39
C MET A 111 -32.50 -7.08 -5.08
N ASP A 112 -32.20 -6.51 -3.92
CA ASP A 112 -32.65 -6.99 -2.61
C ASP A 112 -33.93 -6.25 -2.19
N PRO A 113 -35.08 -6.95 -2.01
CA PRO A 113 -36.34 -6.32 -1.60
C PRO A 113 -36.28 -5.59 -0.25
N GLN A 114 -35.31 -5.91 0.60
CA GLN A 114 -35.13 -5.27 1.92
C GLN A 114 -34.12 -4.12 1.89
N TRP A 115 -33.53 -3.81 0.73
CA TRP A 115 -32.40 -2.88 0.63
C TRP A 115 -32.66 -1.52 1.27
N ASP A 116 -33.82 -0.93 0.96
CA ASP A 116 -34.21 0.39 1.47
C ASP A 116 -34.55 0.39 2.98
N ALA A 117 -34.76 -0.79 3.58
CA ALA A 117 -34.93 -0.94 5.02
C ALA A 117 -33.58 -1.00 5.77
N TYR A 118 -32.47 -1.24 5.09
CA TYR A 118 -31.15 -1.27 5.70
C TYR A 118 -30.61 0.14 5.95
N SER A 119 -29.83 0.28 7.03
CA SER A 119 -29.08 1.52 7.27
C SER A 119 -28.01 1.71 6.17
N PRO A 120 -27.59 2.96 5.87
CA PRO A 120 -26.51 3.20 4.93
C PRO A 120 -25.23 2.42 5.27
N LEU A 121 -24.87 2.32 6.56
CA LEU A 121 -23.70 1.55 6.98
C LEU A 121 -23.83 0.07 6.62
N THR A 122 -25.00 -0.52 6.82
CA THR A 122 -25.28 -1.92 6.46
C THR A 122 -25.22 -2.12 4.94
N GLN A 123 -25.78 -1.18 4.16
CA GLN A 123 -25.72 -1.21 2.70
C GLN A 123 -24.27 -1.22 2.19
N TRP A 124 -23.45 -0.27 2.65
CA TRP A 124 -22.03 -0.19 2.29
C TRP A 124 -21.21 -1.38 2.81
N TRP A 125 -21.53 -1.89 4.01
CA TRP A 125 -20.90 -3.10 4.53
C TRP A 125 -21.21 -4.31 3.66
N ASN A 126 -22.48 -4.54 3.32
CA ASN A 126 -22.90 -5.64 2.45
C ASN A 126 -22.26 -5.54 1.06
N ALA A 127 -22.12 -4.34 0.52
CA ALA A 127 -21.43 -4.10 -0.74
C ALA A 127 -19.92 -4.40 -0.66
N LEU A 128 -19.28 -4.04 0.45
CA LEU A 128 -17.87 -4.31 0.71
C LEU A 128 -17.59 -5.80 0.90
N THR A 129 -18.45 -6.51 1.63
CA THR A 129 -18.31 -7.96 1.89
C THR A 129 -18.80 -8.83 0.75
N LYS A 130 -19.26 -8.23 -0.37
CA LYS A 130 -19.90 -8.94 -1.49
C LYS A 130 -21.13 -9.75 -1.06
N SER A 131 -21.80 -9.34 0.02
CA SER A 131 -23.13 -9.86 0.39
C SER A 131 -24.20 -9.36 -0.60
N VAL A 132 -23.91 -8.28 -1.31
CA VAL A 132 -24.61 -7.85 -2.51
C VAL A 132 -23.62 -7.52 -3.61
N GLY A 133 -23.96 -7.87 -4.86
CA GLY A 133 -23.05 -7.75 -6.00
C GLY A 133 -21.88 -8.74 -5.94
N MET A 134 -21.16 -8.84 -7.06
CA MET A 134 -20.09 -9.84 -7.23
C MET A 134 -18.71 -9.21 -7.48
N ALA A 135 -18.61 -7.88 -7.60
CA ALA A 135 -17.35 -7.22 -7.89
C ALA A 135 -16.39 -7.35 -6.68
N PRO A 136 -15.22 -7.98 -6.82
CA PRO A 136 -14.35 -8.27 -5.68
C PRO A 136 -13.49 -7.07 -5.29
N PRO A 137 -13.62 -6.49 -4.08
CA PRO A 137 -12.76 -5.37 -3.65
C PRO A 137 -11.44 -5.83 -3.03
N LEU A 138 -11.23 -7.14 -2.85
CA LEU A 138 -10.09 -7.69 -2.11
C LEU A 138 -8.76 -7.44 -2.83
N ALA A 139 -8.68 -7.71 -4.14
CA ALA A 139 -7.47 -7.46 -4.94
C ALA A 139 -7.00 -5.99 -4.88
N PRO A 140 -7.85 -4.99 -5.19
CA PRO A 140 -7.44 -3.59 -5.03
C PRO A 140 -7.16 -3.22 -3.56
N GLY A 141 -7.86 -3.81 -2.58
CA GLY A 141 -7.57 -3.63 -1.16
C GLY A 141 -6.15 -4.09 -0.76
N MET A 142 -5.75 -5.28 -1.20
CA MET A 142 -4.41 -5.83 -0.96
C MET A 142 -3.31 -4.99 -1.63
N LEU A 143 -3.57 -4.47 -2.84
CA LEU A 143 -2.63 -3.56 -3.50
C LEU A 143 -2.50 -2.23 -2.77
N ALA A 144 -3.60 -1.63 -2.32
CA ALA A 144 -3.58 -0.40 -1.53
C ALA A 144 -2.80 -0.59 -0.22
N GLN A 145 -3.08 -1.68 0.52
CA GLN A 145 -2.33 -2.01 1.74
C GLN A 145 -0.84 -2.20 1.44
N SER A 146 -0.48 -2.95 0.39
CA SER A 146 0.90 -3.21 0.01
C SER A 146 1.64 -1.94 -0.39
N ALA A 147 0.99 -1.05 -1.14
CA ALA A 147 1.54 0.25 -1.51
C ALA A 147 1.83 1.12 -0.27
N LEU A 148 0.90 1.17 0.68
CA LEU A 148 1.08 1.87 1.94
C LEU A 148 2.25 1.28 2.76
N LEU A 149 2.31 -0.05 2.88
CA LEU A 149 3.40 -0.73 3.58
C LEU A 149 4.77 -0.46 2.94
N LEU A 150 4.82 -0.35 1.61
CA LEU A 150 6.05 0.01 0.90
C LEU A 150 6.48 1.46 1.19
N LEU A 151 5.52 2.39 1.25
CA LEU A 151 5.79 3.78 1.67
C LEU A 151 6.37 3.82 3.09
N LEU A 152 5.78 3.08 4.03
CA LEU A 152 6.27 2.96 5.41
C LEU A 152 7.66 2.31 5.47
N ALA A 153 7.92 1.29 4.68
CA ALA A 153 9.24 0.66 4.59
C ALA A 153 10.29 1.64 4.03
N SER A 154 9.92 2.51 3.10
CA SER A 154 10.82 3.51 2.49
C SER A 154 11.27 4.63 3.43
N VAL A 155 10.58 4.83 4.57
CA VAL A 155 10.97 5.80 5.61
C VAL A 155 11.58 5.13 6.84
N THR A 156 11.56 3.79 6.90
CA THR A 156 12.16 3.02 7.99
C THR A 156 13.65 2.79 7.71
N PRO A 157 14.59 3.16 8.60
CA PRO A 157 16.03 3.02 8.32
C PRO A 157 16.48 1.57 8.10
N LYS A 158 17.30 1.32 7.08
CA LYS A 158 18.07 0.06 6.94
C LYS A 158 19.20 0.07 7.97
N ARG A 159 19.51 -1.09 8.59
CA ARG A 159 20.66 -1.24 9.52
C ARG A 159 21.89 -0.64 8.83
N ARG A 160 22.50 0.40 9.40
CA ARG A 160 23.83 0.85 8.94
C ARG A 160 24.79 -0.31 9.20
N GLN A 161 25.34 -0.88 8.14
CA GLN A 161 26.53 -1.73 8.26
C GLN A 161 27.63 -0.81 8.82
N ALA A 162 28.13 -1.18 10.00
CA ALA A 162 29.24 -0.50 10.65
C ALA A 162 30.54 -0.90 9.96
#